data_AF-A0A9E7L1G3-F1
#
_entry.id   AF-A0A9E7L1G3-F1
#
_cell.length_a   1.000
_cell.length_b   1.000
_cell.length_c   1.000
_cell.angle_alpha   90.00
_cell.angle_beta   90.00
_cell.angle_gamma   90.00
#
_symmetry.space_group_name_H-M   'P 1'
#
loop_
_entity.id
_entity.type
_entity.pdbx_description
1 polymer ?
#
loop_
_entity_poly.entity_id
_entity_poly.type
_entity_poly.pdbx_seq_one_letter_code
_entity_poly.pdbx_strand_id
1 'polypeptide(L)'
;MASENLEGPFPSTPLRHQVKKRAYVTFLAGDGDYVKGVVGLVKGLRKVKTGYPLVVAVLPDVPELHRQLLQAQGCIVREIEPVHPPENQVQFAMAYYVINYSKLRIWNFVEYSKIIYLDADIQVYENIDHLFDLPDGYFYAVMDCFCEDFLNMYFEKIYKPIPLVYNLVLAMLWRHPENVELEKVKVVHYCAAGSKPWRFTGNEANMNREDIKMLVAKWWDIYNDDSLDFKEEDAVPEGDTCLRPASIMVTMSEQRNQLHTCTLCCPGQNQ
;
A
#
# COMPACT_ATOMS: atom_id res chain seq x y z
N MET A 1 8.90 67.78 16.72
CA MET A 1 8.87 67.29 15.34
C MET A 1 9.92 66.22 15.19
N ALA A 2 9.50 64.96 15.15
CA ALA A 2 10.22 63.83 14.59
C ALA A 2 9.19 62.71 14.41
N SER A 3 8.60 62.69 13.20
CA SER A 3 8.04 61.50 12.55
C SER A 3 9.17 60.47 12.41
N GLU A 4 8.95 59.17 12.57
CA GLU A 4 8.32 58.30 11.58
C GLU A 4 7.81 57.01 12.25
N ASN A 5 6.52 56.73 12.11
CA ASN A 5 5.93 55.39 12.26
C ASN A 5 5.59 54.90 10.86
N LEU A 6 6.23 53.84 10.39
CA LEU A 6 5.86 53.11 9.17
C LEU A 6 5.63 51.64 9.53
N GLU A 7 4.49 51.36 10.16
CA GLU A 7 3.91 50.01 10.18
C GLU A 7 2.89 49.94 9.04
N GLY A 8 3.34 49.45 7.88
CA GLY A 8 2.45 49.03 6.80
C GLY A 8 1.93 47.61 7.06
N PRO A 9 0.71 47.25 6.63
CA PRO A 9 0.14 45.94 6.88
C PRO A 9 0.92 44.88 6.10
N PHE A 10 1.47 43.90 6.80
CA PHE A 10 1.96 42.67 6.17
C PHE A 10 0.81 42.06 5.35
N PRO A 11 0.98 41.83 4.03
CA PRO A 11 -0.02 41.11 3.27
C PRO A 11 -0.06 39.68 3.81
N SER A 12 -1.15 39.32 4.48
CA SER A 12 -1.46 37.94 4.81
C SER A 12 -1.74 37.21 3.50
N THR A 13 -0.70 36.58 2.94
CA THR A 13 -0.87 35.66 1.82
C THR A 13 -1.88 34.59 2.23
N PRO A 14 -2.99 34.39 1.49
CA PRO A 14 -3.90 33.31 1.79
C PRO A 14 -3.12 32.00 1.69
N LEU A 15 -3.17 31.18 2.74
CA LEU A 15 -2.71 29.80 2.71
C LEU A 15 -3.46 29.12 1.57
N ARG A 16 -2.81 28.99 0.42
CA ARG A 16 -3.27 28.17 -0.69
C ARG A 16 -3.48 26.79 -0.06
N HIS A 17 -4.72 26.33 0.02
CA HIS A 17 -5.00 24.95 0.40
C HIS A 17 -4.23 24.08 -0.61
N GLN A 18 -3.08 23.55 -0.21
CA GLN A 18 -2.41 22.53 -1.00
C GLN A 18 -3.43 21.41 -1.15
N VAL A 19 -3.78 21.09 -2.39
CA VAL A 19 -4.65 19.95 -2.67
C VAL A 19 -3.99 18.73 -2.06
N LYS A 20 -4.64 18.16 -1.03
CA LYS A 20 -4.17 16.99 -0.30
C LYS A 20 -4.08 15.82 -1.29
N LYS A 21 -2.87 15.48 -1.77
CA LYS A 21 -2.68 14.30 -2.63
C LYS A 21 -2.95 13.03 -1.83
N ARG A 22 -3.63 12.07 -2.45
CA ARG A 22 -4.01 10.77 -1.87
C ARG A 22 -3.75 9.69 -2.91
N ALA A 23 -3.35 8.50 -2.48
CA ALA A 23 -3.07 7.41 -3.40
C ALA A 23 -3.26 6.03 -2.75
N TYR A 24 -3.60 5.06 -3.57
CA TYR A 24 -3.34 3.66 -3.23
C TYR A 24 -1.85 3.38 -3.41
N VAL A 25 -1.28 2.58 -2.52
CA VAL A 25 0.11 2.18 -2.62
C VAL A 25 0.21 0.66 -2.53
N THR A 26 1.02 0.06 -3.39
CA THR A 26 1.42 -1.34 -3.29
C THR A 26 2.94 -1.44 -3.40
N PHE A 27 3.49 -2.64 -3.16
CA PHE A 27 4.92 -2.89 -3.17
C PHE A 27 5.26 -4.12 -4.01
N LEU A 28 6.33 -4.03 -4.79
CA LEU A 28 6.84 -5.12 -5.62
C LEU A 28 8.37 -5.23 -5.47
N ALA A 29 8.85 -6.46 -5.33
CA ALA A 29 10.28 -6.78 -5.24
C ALA A 29 10.58 -8.06 -6.02
N GLY A 30 11.81 -8.17 -6.52
CA GLY A 30 12.30 -9.31 -7.27
C GLY A 30 11.73 -9.44 -8.68
N ASP A 31 12.10 -10.54 -9.34
CA ASP A 31 11.77 -10.89 -10.72
C ASP A 31 10.60 -11.88 -10.84
N GLY A 32 9.90 -12.15 -9.73
CA GLY A 32 8.79 -13.08 -9.67
C GLY A 32 7.50 -12.60 -10.35
N ASP A 33 6.50 -13.46 -10.34
CA ASP A 33 5.21 -13.22 -11.01
C ASP A 33 4.21 -12.34 -10.22
N TYR A 34 4.62 -11.74 -9.10
CA TYR A 34 3.78 -10.81 -8.31
C TYR A 34 3.37 -9.56 -9.11
N VAL A 35 4.08 -9.25 -10.20
CA VAL A 35 3.63 -8.23 -11.17
C VAL A 35 2.23 -8.52 -11.70
N LYS A 36 1.84 -9.80 -11.85
CA LYS A 36 0.46 -10.17 -12.25
C LYS A 36 -0.57 -9.75 -11.21
N GLY A 37 -0.21 -9.87 -9.94
CA GLY A 37 -1.02 -9.40 -8.83
C GLY A 37 -1.25 -7.90 -8.86
N VAL A 38 -0.19 -7.12 -9.09
CA VAL A 38 -0.29 -5.66 -9.23
C VAL A 38 -1.14 -5.25 -10.44
N VAL A 39 -1.00 -5.95 -11.57
CA VAL A 39 -1.87 -5.74 -12.76
C VAL A 39 -3.34 -6.05 -12.43
N GLY A 40 -3.61 -7.15 -11.74
CA GLY A 40 -4.97 -7.48 -11.26
C GLY A 40 -5.54 -6.41 -10.31
N LEU A 41 -4.70 -5.89 -9.41
CA LEU A 41 -5.05 -4.84 -8.47
C LEU A 41 -5.41 -3.53 -9.16
N VAL A 42 -4.58 -3.02 -10.08
CA VAL A 42 -4.88 -1.77 -10.80
C VAL A 42 -6.13 -1.90 -11.68
N LYS A 43 -6.34 -3.06 -12.33
CA LYS A 43 -7.59 -3.35 -13.04
C LYS A 43 -8.79 -3.39 -12.09
N GLY A 44 -8.63 -3.98 -10.90
CA GLY A 44 -9.66 -4.00 -9.86
C GLY A 44 -10.06 -2.60 -9.41
N LEU A 45 -9.08 -1.78 -9.07
CA LEU A 45 -9.27 -0.38 -8.70
C LEU A 45 -9.99 0.41 -9.81
N ARG A 46 -9.62 0.19 -11.08
CA ARG A 46 -10.29 0.78 -12.24
C ARG A 46 -11.73 0.30 -12.41
N LYS A 47 -11.99 -1.01 -12.23
CA LYS A 47 -13.33 -1.61 -12.30
C LYS A 47 -14.28 -0.99 -11.28
N VAL A 48 -13.79 -0.74 -10.06
CA VAL A 48 -14.55 -0.07 -9.00
C VAL A 48 -14.53 1.46 -9.11
N LYS A 49 -13.94 2.00 -10.18
CA LYS A 49 -13.90 3.42 -10.54
C LYS A 49 -13.29 4.27 -9.42
N THR A 50 -12.15 3.85 -8.88
CA THR A 50 -11.43 4.69 -7.94
C THR A 50 -11.06 6.04 -8.57
N GLY A 51 -11.15 7.11 -7.79
CA GLY A 51 -10.64 8.43 -8.16
C GLY A 51 -9.14 8.64 -7.91
N TYR A 52 -8.43 7.64 -7.39
CA TYR A 52 -7.05 7.79 -6.91
C TYR A 52 -6.05 6.90 -7.69
N PRO A 53 -4.82 7.38 -7.89
CA PRO A 53 -3.80 6.60 -8.60
C PRO A 53 -3.30 5.43 -7.74
N LEU A 54 -2.74 4.43 -8.40
CA LEU A 54 -1.94 3.38 -7.77
C LEU A 54 -0.45 3.71 -7.92
N VAL A 55 0.23 3.92 -6.80
CA VAL A 55 1.68 4.02 -6.71
C VAL A 55 2.25 2.65 -6.41
N VAL A 56 3.20 2.19 -7.21
CA VAL A 56 3.90 0.92 -6.99
C VAL A 56 5.31 1.23 -6.51
N ALA A 57 5.55 1.01 -5.22
CA ALA A 57 6.89 1.07 -4.65
C ALA A 57 7.68 -0.17 -5.12
N VAL A 58 8.80 0.05 -5.82
CA VAL A 58 9.63 -1.04 -6.38
C VAL A 58 11.04 -1.02 -5.79
N LEU A 59 11.61 -2.20 -5.59
CA LEU A 59 13.05 -2.34 -5.31
C LEU A 59 13.87 -2.35 -6.61
N PRO A 60 15.18 -2.00 -6.55
CA PRO A 60 16.07 -2.02 -7.71
C PRO A 60 16.15 -3.36 -8.45
N ASP A 61 15.84 -4.48 -7.77
CA ASP A 61 15.85 -5.83 -8.32
C ASP A 61 14.63 -6.18 -9.20
N VAL A 62 13.61 -5.31 -9.24
CA VAL A 62 12.44 -5.48 -10.12
C VAL A 62 12.87 -5.23 -11.58
N PRO A 63 12.71 -6.21 -12.49
CA PRO A 63 13.11 -6.08 -13.89
C PRO A 63 12.45 -4.89 -14.59
N GLU A 64 13.19 -4.26 -15.50
CA GLU A 64 12.69 -3.13 -16.29
C GLU A 64 11.42 -3.47 -17.08
N LEU A 65 11.32 -4.71 -17.59
CA LEU A 65 10.12 -5.19 -18.26
C LEU A 65 8.88 -5.14 -17.34
N HIS A 66 9.03 -5.48 -16.06
CA HIS A 66 7.92 -5.38 -15.10
C HIS A 66 7.54 -3.92 -14.84
N ARG A 67 8.53 -3.03 -14.73
CA ARG A 67 8.30 -1.59 -14.52
C ARG A 67 7.54 -0.97 -15.69
N GLN A 68 7.97 -1.28 -16.91
CA GLN A 68 7.30 -0.85 -18.15
C GLN A 68 5.88 -1.39 -18.26
N LEU A 69 5.66 -2.66 -17.90
CA LEU A 69 4.33 -3.25 -17.87
C LEU A 69 3.40 -2.51 -16.89
N LEU A 70 3.90 -2.14 -15.71
CA LEU A 70 3.13 -1.40 -14.71
C LEU A 70 2.81 0.04 -15.16
N GLN A 71 3.79 0.72 -15.77
CA GLN A 71 3.59 2.05 -16.35
C GLN A 71 2.57 2.02 -17.49
N ALA A 72 2.64 1.02 -18.37
CA ALA A 72 1.67 0.80 -19.43
C ALA A 72 0.24 0.54 -18.90
N GLN A 73 0.12 0.05 -17.67
CA GLN A 73 -1.15 -0.13 -16.95
C GLN A 73 -1.58 1.12 -16.15
N GLY A 74 -0.90 2.25 -16.33
CA GLY A 74 -1.21 3.53 -15.68
C GLY A 74 -0.73 3.65 -14.23
N CYS A 75 0.15 2.75 -13.77
CA CYS A 75 0.71 2.82 -12.43
C CYS A 75 1.82 3.87 -12.34
N ILE A 76 1.89 4.56 -11.20
CA ILE A 76 3.04 5.42 -10.86
C ILE A 76 4.11 4.52 -10.23
N VAL A 77 5.14 4.16 -10.99
CA VAL A 77 6.25 3.35 -10.48
C VAL A 77 7.25 4.24 -9.73
N ARG A 78 7.50 3.94 -8.45
CA ARG A 78 8.44 4.67 -7.61
C ARG A 78 9.48 3.72 -7.02
N GLU A 79 10.73 3.89 -7.43
CA GLU A 79 11.83 3.14 -6.83
C GLU A 79 12.10 3.60 -5.40
N ILE A 80 12.39 2.64 -4.53
CA ILE A 80 12.77 2.88 -3.13
C ILE A 80 14.03 2.11 -2.74
N GLU A 81 14.81 2.71 -1.85
CA GLU A 81 16.02 2.08 -1.32
C GLU A 81 15.69 0.92 -0.39
N PRO A 82 16.26 -0.28 -0.60
CA PRO A 82 16.05 -1.43 0.26
C PRO A 82 16.49 -1.15 1.70
N VAL A 83 15.79 -1.77 2.65
CA VAL A 83 16.17 -1.76 4.07
C VAL A 83 16.84 -3.08 4.39
N HIS A 84 18.16 -3.04 4.57
CA HIS A 84 18.93 -4.22 4.93
C HIS A 84 18.98 -4.39 6.46
N PRO A 85 18.66 -5.58 6.99
CA PRO A 85 18.94 -5.90 8.38
C PRO A 85 20.46 -5.92 8.65
N PRO A 86 20.90 -5.75 9.91
CA PRO A 86 22.32 -5.78 10.27
C PRO A 86 23.01 -7.10 9.86
N GLU A 87 24.31 -7.04 9.53
CA GLU A 87 25.11 -8.14 8.96
C GLU A 87 25.14 -9.46 9.75
N ASN A 88 24.71 -9.44 11.02
CA ASN A 88 24.89 -10.55 11.96
C ASN A 88 23.80 -11.65 11.85
N GLN A 89 22.97 -11.64 10.81
CA GLN A 89 21.82 -12.53 10.66
C GLN A 89 21.89 -13.39 9.39
N VAL A 90 21.32 -14.61 9.47
CA VAL A 90 21.42 -15.70 8.49
C VAL A 90 20.87 -15.30 7.10
N GLN A 91 21.60 -15.60 6.02
CA GLN A 91 21.30 -15.19 4.63
C GLN A 91 19.84 -15.37 4.17
N PHE A 92 19.17 -16.47 4.53
CA PHE A 92 17.76 -16.69 4.14
C PHE A 92 16.76 -15.82 4.90
N ALA A 93 17.07 -15.46 6.15
CA ALA A 93 16.29 -14.49 6.90
C ALA A 93 16.42 -13.09 6.27
N MET A 94 17.56 -12.79 5.63
CA MET A 94 17.84 -11.49 5.03
C MET A 94 16.89 -11.13 3.90
N ALA A 95 16.61 -12.02 2.94
CA ALA A 95 15.73 -11.66 1.82
C ALA A 95 14.28 -11.35 2.29
N TYR A 96 13.74 -12.15 3.20
CA TYR A 96 12.42 -11.91 3.79
C TYR A 96 12.37 -10.59 4.58
N TYR A 97 13.37 -10.32 5.40
CA TYR A 97 13.45 -9.07 6.17
C TYR A 97 13.66 -7.85 5.27
N VAL A 98 14.47 -7.96 4.21
CA VAL A 98 14.64 -6.89 3.22
C VAL A 98 13.31 -6.53 2.59
N ILE A 99 12.54 -7.52 2.12
CA ILE A 99 11.21 -7.30 1.53
C ILE A 99 10.29 -6.60 2.52
N ASN A 100 10.16 -7.13 3.75
CA ASN A 100 9.19 -6.61 4.72
C ASN A 100 9.57 -5.24 5.30
N TYR A 101 10.84 -5.03 5.65
CA TYR A 101 11.28 -3.74 6.18
C TYR A 101 11.35 -2.67 5.10
N SER A 102 11.58 -3.04 3.83
CA SER A 102 11.55 -2.06 2.74
C SER A 102 10.15 -1.47 2.52
N LYS A 103 9.07 -2.18 2.87
CA LYS A 103 7.71 -1.61 2.89
C LYS A 103 7.62 -0.38 3.78
N LEU A 104 8.42 -0.27 4.84
CA LEU A 104 8.43 0.91 5.71
C LEU A 104 8.88 2.19 4.99
N ARG A 105 9.60 2.08 3.87
CA ARG A 105 9.97 3.25 3.03
C ARG A 105 8.77 3.98 2.45
N ILE A 106 7.60 3.33 2.39
CA ILE A 106 6.35 3.95 1.95
C ILE A 106 5.97 5.14 2.85
N TRP A 107 6.37 5.14 4.13
CA TRP A 107 6.18 6.32 5.02
C TRP A 107 6.94 7.57 4.55
N ASN A 108 7.94 7.43 3.67
CA ASN A 108 8.67 8.57 3.10
C ASN A 108 7.93 9.21 1.90
N PHE A 109 6.75 8.73 1.54
CA PHE A 109 5.95 9.29 0.45
C PHE A 109 5.18 10.54 0.94
N VAL A 110 5.95 11.50 1.45
CA VAL A 110 5.46 12.71 2.14
C VAL A 110 4.72 13.69 1.23
N GLU A 111 4.75 13.49 -0.08
CA GLU A 111 3.91 14.24 -1.01
C GLU A 111 2.43 13.85 -0.93
N TYR A 112 2.10 12.68 -0.35
CA TYR A 112 0.73 12.25 -0.10
C TYR A 112 0.32 12.54 1.34
N SER A 113 -0.84 13.19 1.47
CA SER A 113 -1.47 13.46 2.77
C SER A 113 -2.05 12.22 3.43
N LYS A 114 -2.42 11.20 2.64
CA LYS A 114 -2.96 9.92 3.10
C LYS A 114 -2.75 8.87 2.03
N ILE A 115 -2.41 7.66 2.47
CA ILE A 115 -2.23 6.50 1.62
C ILE A 115 -3.08 5.35 2.13
N ILE A 116 -3.56 4.50 1.23
CA ILE A 116 -4.09 3.18 1.56
C ILE A 116 -3.14 2.15 0.97
N TYR A 117 -2.49 1.38 1.84
CA TYR A 117 -1.61 0.31 1.41
C TYR A 117 -2.42 -0.96 1.13
N LEU A 118 -2.18 -1.58 -0.03
CA LEU A 118 -2.73 -2.87 -0.42
C LEU A 118 -1.58 -3.75 -0.92
N ASP A 119 -1.43 -4.96 -0.38
CA ASP A 119 -0.44 -5.91 -0.89
C ASP A 119 -0.75 -6.31 -2.35
N ALA A 120 0.28 -6.73 -3.10
CA ALA A 120 0.14 -7.12 -4.50
C ALA A 120 -0.73 -8.37 -4.71
N ASP A 121 -1.06 -9.11 -3.66
CA ASP A 121 -1.97 -10.25 -3.64
C ASP A 121 -3.37 -9.92 -3.08
N ILE A 122 -3.74 -8.64 -3.09
CA ILE A 122 -5.08 -8.17 -2.77
C ILE A 122 -5.86 -7.89 -4.05
N GLN A 123 -7.17 -8.16 -4.01
CA GLN A 123 -8.11 -7.71 -5.02
C GLN A 123 -9.23 -6.88 -4.41
N VAL A 124 -9.57 -5.78 -5.09
CA VAL A 124 -10.67 -4.88 -4.74
C VAL A 124 -11.87 -5.18 -5.64
N TYR A 125 -13.03 -5.45 -5.03
CA TYR A 125 -14.30 -5.78 -5.69
C TYR A 125 -15.38 -4.71 -5.55
N GLU A 126 -15.27 -3.83 -4.54
CA GLU A 126 -16.10 -2.64 -4.39
C GLU A 126 -15.24 -1.40 -4.13
N ASN A 127 -15.77 -0.22 -4.45
CA ASN A 127 -15.06 1.03 -4.22
C ASN A 127 -14.86 1.27 -2.70
N ILE A 128 -13.62 1.57 -2.32
CA ILE A 128 -13.22 1.81 -0.93
C ILE A 128 -12.57 3.20 -0.75
N ASP A 129 -12.85 4.14 -1.66
CA ASP A 129 -12.30 5.50 -1.65
C ASP A 129 -12.70 6.27 -0.38
N HIS A 130 -13.88 5.97 0.18
CA HIS A 130 -14.36 6.59 1.42
C HIS A 130 -13.44 6.33 2.63
N LEU A 131 -12.56 5.34 2.57
CA LEU A 131 -11.54 5.12 3.60
C LEU A 131 -10.53 6.27 3.67
N PHE A 132 -10.32 7.03 2.59
CA PHE A 132 -9.49 8.23 2.62
C PHE A 132 -10.08 9.36 3.46
N ASP A 133 -11.39 9.33 3.74
CA ASP A 133 -12.10 10.35 4.53
C ASP A 133 -12.16 10.02 6.03
N LEU A 134 -11.62 8.87 6.44
CA LEU A 134 -11.42 8.56 7.86
C LEU A 134 -10.53 9.62 8.53
N PRO A 135 -10.75 9.96 9.81
CA PRO A 135 -9.95 10.98 10.51
C PRO A 135 -8.43 10.76 10.44
N ASP A 136 -7.68 11.85 10.28
CA ASP A 136 -6.20 11.83 10.31
C ASP A 136 -5.69 11.49 11.74
N GLY A 137 -4.44 11.04 11.86
CA GLY A 137 -3.79 10.77 13.16
C GLY A 137 -4.00 9.36 13.73
N TYR A 138 -4.65 8.47 12.99
CA TYR A 138 -4.87 7.07 13.37
C TYR A 138 -4.28 6.11 12.33
N PHE A 139 -3.94 4.90 12.79
CA PHE A 139 -3.57 3.78 11.94
C PHE A 139 -4.76 2.82 11.81
N TYR A 140 -5.38 2.79 10.63
CA TYR A 140 -6.54 1.94 10.34
C TYR A 140 -6.09 0.64 9.68
N ALA A 141 -6.47 -0.50 10.25
CA ALA A 141 -6.26 -1.79 9.61
C ALA A 141 -7.31 -2.82 10.07
N VAL A 142 -7.56 -3.82 9.24
CA VAL A 142 -8.39 -4.96 9.65
C VAL A 142 -7.60 -5.77 10.66
N MET A 143 -8.29 -6.20 11.72
CA MET A 143 -7.72 -7.09 12.71
C MET A 143 -7.64 -8.50 12.12
N ASP A 144 -6.44 -8.93 11.73
CA ASP A 144 -6.16 -10.33 11.39
C ASP A 144 -5.65 -11.07 12.63
N CYS A 145 -5.63 -12.41 12.61
CA CYS A 145 -5.21 -13.26 13.73
C CYS A 145 -3.91 -12.75 14.35
N PHE A 146 -3.98 -12.28 15.60
CA PHE A 146 -2.87 -11.70 16.37
C PHE A 146 -1.66 -12.64 16.47
N CYS A 147 -0.76 -12.56 15.50
CA CYS A 147 0.66 -12.64 15.81
C CYS A 147 1.11 -11.22 16.16
N GLU A 148 1.97 -11.07 17.16
CA GLU A 148 2.55 -9.78 17.55
C GLU A 148 3.44 -9.23 16.43
N ASP A 149 2.80 -8.66 15.41
CA ASP A 149 3.49 -8.01 14.31
C ASP A 149 3.98 -6.63 14.75
N PHE A 150 5.18 -6.26 14.30
CA PHE A 150 5.86 -5.00 14.63
C PHE A 150 4.94 -3.77 14.52
N LEU A 151 4.09 -3.70 13.49
CA LEU A 151 3.17 -2.58 13.29
C LEU A 151 2.08 -2.52 14.37
N ASN A 152 1.56 -3.67 14.81
CA ASN A 152 0.55 -3.74 15.87
C ASN A 152 1.12 -3.19 17.19
N MET A 153 2.36 -3.56 17.52
CA MET A 153 3.06 -3.04 18.70
C MET A 153 3.34 -1.54 18.58
N TYR A 154 3.86 -1.10 17.43
CA TYR A 154 4.23 0.30 17.24
C TYR A 154 3.03 1.25 17.25
N PHE A 155 1.90 0.82 16.67
CA PHE A 155 0.70 1.64 16.51
C PHE A 155 -0.39 1.39 17.56
N GLU A 156 -0.14 0.57 18.59
CA GLU A 156 -1.12 0.19 19.62
C GLU A 156 -1.98 1.37 20.11
N LYS A 157 -1.35 2.53 20.39
CA LYS A 157 -2.04 3.72 20.93
C LYS A 157 -2.90 4.48 19.92
N ILE A 158 -2.63 4.32 18.63
CA ILE A 158 -3.33 5.04 17.55
C ILE A 158 -4.07 4.09 16.59
N TYR A 159 -4.06 2.79 16.87
CA TYR A 159 -4.73 1.78 16.08
C TYR A 159 -6.25 1.94 16.16
N LYS A 160 -6.91 1.81 15.00
CA LYS A 160 -8.37 1.79 14.87
C LYS A 160 -8.78 0.63 13.95
N PRO A 161 -9.45 -0.40 14.47
CA PRO A 161 -9.86 -1.53 13.65
C PRO A 161 -10.89 -1.09 12.60
N ILE A 162 -10.76 -1.60 11.38
CA ILE A 162 -11.80 -1.52 10.36
C ILE A 162 -12.40 -2.92 10.10
N PRO A 163 -13.65 -3.01 9.61
CA PRO A 163 -14.32 -4.29 9.39
C PRO A 163 -13.58 -5.28 8.47
N LEU A 164 -13.74 -6.58 8.73
CA LEU A 164 -13.15 -7.69 7.94
C LEU A 164 -13.40 -7.57 6.43
N VAL A 165 -14.53 -7.00 6.02
CA VAL A 165 -14.89 -6.83 4.60
C VAL A 165 -13.88 -5.97 3.81
N TYR A 166 -13.03 -5.18 4.47
CA TYR A 166 -11.98 -4.37 3.85
C TYR A 166 -10.63 -5.10 3.72
N ASN A 167 -10.51 -6.33 4.24
CA ASN A 167 -9.34 -7.19 4.06
C ASN A 167 -9.71 -8.64 4.45
N LEU A 168 -10.50 -9.32 3.62
CA LEU A 168 -10.84 -10.72 3.88
C LEU A 168 -9.62 -11.60 3.59
N VAL A 169 -8.93 -12.01 4.65
CA VAL A 169 -7.95 -13.10 4.59
C VAL A 169 -8.69 -14.42 4.38
N LEU A 170 -8.37 -15.13 3.30
CA LEU A 170 -9.12 -16.33 2.89
C LEU A 170 -9.24 -17.39 3.99
N ALA A 171 -8.27 -17.47 4.91
CA ALA A 171 -8.33 -18.40 6.04
C ALA A 171 -9.57 -18.25 6.92
N MET A 172 -10.19 -17.07 6.93
CA MET A 172 -11.44 -16.82 7.64
C MET A 172 -12.60 -17.67 7.11
N LEU A 173 -12.59 -18.06 5.83
CA LEU A 173 -13.64 -18.90 5.22
C LEU A 173 -13.74 -20.30 5.84
N TRP A 174 -12.67 -20.79 6.48
CA TRP A 174 -12.66 -22.12 7.11
C TRP A 174 -12.27 -22.12 8.58
N ARG A 175 -11.66 -21.05 9.10
CA ARG A 175 -11.40 -20.90 10.54
C ARG A 175 -12.58 -20.28 11.29
N HIS A 176 -13.22 -19.29 10.68
CA HIS A 176 -14.32 -18.52 11.27
C HIS A 176 -15.40 -18.20 10.24
N PRO A 177 -15.98 -19.22 9.56
CA PRO A 177 -16.98 -19.01 8.52
C PRO A 177 -18.22 -18.25 9.02
N GLU A 178 -18.54 -18.36 10.30
CA GLU A 178 -19.63 -17.63 10.96
C GLU A 178 -19.46 -16.11 10.94
N ASN A 179 -18.22 -15.62 10.76
CA ASN A 179 -17.89 -14.21 10.72
C ASN A 179 -17.75 -13.66 9.30
N VAL A 180 -18.02 -14.47 8.27
CA VAL A 180 -17.83 -14.10 6.87
C VAL A 180 -19.17 -14.10 6.11
N GLU A 181 -19.64 -12.90 5.78
CA GLU A 181 -20.71 -12.69 4.81
C GLU A 181 -20.08 -12.31 3.46
N LEU A 182 -19.86 -13.30 2.60
CA LEU A 182 -19.02 -13.16 1.40
C LEU A 182 -19.56 -12.11 0.41
N GLU A 183 -20.87 -11.91 0.37
CA GLU A 183 -21.53 -10.93 -0.49
C GLU A 183 -21.25 -9.48 -0.07
N LYS A 184 -20.84 -9.25 1.18
CA LYS A 184 -20.49 -7.91 1.71
C LYS A 184 -19.00 -7.61 1.59
N VAL A 185 -18.19 -8.58 1.17
CA VAL A 185 -16.74 -8.45 1.13
C VAL A 185 -16.32 -7.56 -0.03
N LYS A 186 -15.57 -6.51 0.30
CA LYS A 186 -15.11 -5.49 -0.65
C LYS A 186 -13.70 -5.76 -1.15
N VAL A 187 -12.87 -6.37 -0.31
CA VAL A 187 -11.46 -6.60 -0.56
C VAL A 187 -11.09 -8.00 -0.08
N VAL A 188 -10.38 -8.76 -0.91
CA VAL A 188 -9.93 -10.13 -0.61
C VAL A 188 -8.42 -10.19 -0.66
N HIS A 189 -7.82 -10.87 0.32
CA HIS A 189 -6.38 -11.07 0.44
C HIS A 189 -6.01 -12.53 0.19
N TYR A 190 -5.34 -12.77 -0.94
CA TYR A 190 -4.87 -14.08 -1.38
C TYR A 190 -3.52 -14.44 -0.73
N CYS A 191 -3.42 -14.33 0.60
CA CYS A 191 -2.18 -14.58 1.35
C CYS A 191 -1.96 -16.05 1.72
N ALA A 192 -3.00 -16.88 1.68
CA ALA A 192 -2.90 -18.31 2.00
C ALA A 192 -2.07 -19.07 0.93
N ALA A 193 -1.33 -20.09 1.35
CA ALA A 193 -0.58 -20.94 0.43
C ALA A 193 -1.51 -21.57 -0.64
N GLY A 194 -1.11 -21.51 -1.91
CA GLY A 194 -1.91 -21.97 -3.05
C GLY A 194 -3.04 -21.03 -3.49
N SER A 195 -3.31 -19.96 -2.75
CA SER A 195 -4.47 -19.09 -3.05
C SER A 195 -4.22 -18.02 -4.11
N LYS A 196 -2.97 -17.73 -4.45
CA LYS A 196 -2.63 -16.73 -5.47
C LYS A 196 -3.34 -17.08 -6.78
N PRO A 197 -4.24 -16.24 -7.31
CA PRO A 197 -5.05 -16.62 -8.46
C PRO A 197 -4.24 -17.04 -9.70
N TRP A 198 -3.09 -16.41 -9.93
CA TRP A 198 -2.18 -16.72 -11.04
C TRP A 198 -1.33 -17.99 -10.85
N ARG A 199 -1.38 -18.61 -9.66
CA ARG A 199 -0.75 -19.90 -9.35
C ARG A 199 -1.76 -20.94 -8.86
N PHE A 200 -3.04 -20.65 -8.95
CA PHE A 200 -4.08 -21.46 -8.33
C PHE A 200 -4.18 -22.83 -9.00
N THR A 201 -4.00 -23.90 -8.21
CA THR A 201 -4.14 -25.28 -8.69
C THR A 201 -5.35 -25.98 -8.08
N GLY A 202 -5.86 -25.49 -6.94
CA GLY A 202 -6.93 -26.13 -6.18
C GLY A 202 -6.49 -27.34 -5.33
N ASN A 203 -5.20 -27.69 -5.35
CA ASN A 203 -4.68 -28.89 -4.68
C ASN A 203 -4.19 -28.62 -3.24
N GLU A 204 -3.81 -27.38 -2.93
CA GLU A 204 -3.37 -27.01 -1.59
C GLU A 204 -4.52 -27.07 -0.57
N ALA A 205 -4.17 -27.14 0.71
CA ALA A 205 -5.14 -27.27 1.79
C ALA A 205 -6.22 -26.18 1.72
N ASN A 206 -7.48 -26.61 1.74
CA ASN A 206 -8.68 -25.78 1.61
C ASN A 206 -8.90 -25.12 0.23
N MET A 207 -7.99 -25.25 -0.74
CA MET A 207 -8.13 -24.61 -2.06
C MET A 207 -9.14 -25.30 -2.99
N ASN A 208 -9.59 -26.50 -2.64
CA ASN A 208 -10.62 -27.22 -3.40
C ASN A 208 -12.06 -26.73 -3.14
N ARG A 209 -12.26 -25.76 -2.24
CA ARG A 209 -13.58 -25.23 -1.87
C ARG A 209 -14.19 -24.38 -3.00
N GLU A 210 -15.51 -24.40 -3.10
CA GLU A 210 -16.25 -23.69 -4.16
C GLU A 210 -16.22 -22.16 -3.99
N ASP A 211 -16.22 -21.66 -2.76
CA ASP A 211 -16.09 -20.23 -2.48
C ASP A 211 -14.74 -19.68 -2.95
N ILE A 212 -13.64 -20.40 -2.71
CA ILE A 212 -12.30 -20.03 -3.19
C ILE A 212 -12.22 -20.09 -4.72
N LYS A 213 -12.70 -21.17 -5.35
CA LYS A 213 -12.73 -21.27 -6.82
C LYS A 213 -13.51 -20.10 -7.44
N MET A 214 -14.63 -19.72 -6.84
CA MET A 214 -15.43 -18.58 -7.28
C MET A 214 -14.68 -17.25 -7.14
N LEU A 215 -13.95 -17.03 -6.04
CA LEU A 215 -13.11 -15.84 -5.86
C LEU A 215 -11.96 -15.78 -6.87
N VAL A 216 -11.30 -16.91 -7.12
CA VAL A 216 -10.24 -17.02 -8.14
C VAL A 216 -10.81 -16.75 -9.54
N ALA A 217 -11.98 -17.28 -9.87
CA ALA A 217 -12.66 -16.99 -11.13
C ALA A 217 -12.95 -15.49 -11.27
N LYS A 218 -13.53 -14.86 -10.23
CA LYS A 218 -13.76 -13.40 -10.19
C LYS A 218 -12.47 -12.60 -10.38
N TRP A 219 -11.35 -13.07 -9.86
CA TRP A 219 -10.05 -12.42 -10.08
C TRP A 219 -9.64 -12.50 -11.55
N TRP A 220 -9.75 -13.67 -12.17
CA TRP A 220 -9.44 -13.85 -13.60
C TRP A 220 -10.38 -13.07 -14.51
N ASP A 221 -11.66 -12.96 -14.15
CA ASP A 221 -12.62 -12.11 -14.87
C ASP A 221 -12.18 -10.64 -14.91
N ILE A 222 -11.50 -10.16 -13.85
CA ILE A 222 -10.95 -8.79 -13.83
C ILE A 222 -9.64 -8.73 -14.61
N TYR A 223 -8.75 -9.69 -14.37
CA TYR A 223 -7.42 -9.68 -14.99
C TYR A 223 -7.48 -9.77 -16.52
N ASN A 224 -8.36 -10.62 -17.04
CA ASN A 224 -8.54 -10.86 -18.49
C ASN A 224 -9.50 -9.88 -19.17
N ASP A 225 -10.08 -8.92 -18.44
CA ASP A 225 -10.95 -7.90 -19.04
C ASP A 225 -10.08 -6.78 -19.63
N ASP A 226 -9.93 -6.80 -20.96
CA ASP A 226 -9.17 -5.81 -21.73
C ASP A 226 -9.82 -4.42 -21.70
N SER A 227 -11.13 -4.33 -21.41
CA SER A 227 -11.80 -3.03 -21.26
C SER A 227 -11.30 -2.27 -20.02
N LEU A 228 -10.68 -2.99 -19.09
CA LEU A 228 -10.01 -2.45 -17.92
C LEU A 228 -8.52 -2.17 -18.17
N ASP A 229 -7.96 -2.37 -19.36
CA ASP A 229 -6.60 -1.88 -19.61
C ASP A 229 -6.55 -0.35 -19.60
N PHE A 230 -5.41 0.19 -19.21
CA PHE A 230 -5.22 1.64 -19.21
C PHE A 230 -5.22 2.19 -20.64
N LYS A 231 -5.95 3.29 -20.84
CA LYS A 231 -5.98 4.03 -22.10
C LYS A 231 -5.37 5.40 -21.84
N GLU A 232 -4.50 5.87 -22.72
CA GLU A 232 -3.85 7.19 -22.57
C GLU A 232 -4.86 8.33 -22.50
N GLU A 233 -6.05 8.15 -23.09
CA GLU A 233 -7.18 9.09 -23.01
C GLU A 233 -7.74 9.26 -21.59
N ASP A 234 -7.55 8.25 -20.72
CA ASP A 234 -7.94 8.27 -19.30
C ASP A 234 -6.86 8.92 -18.42
N ALA A 235 -5.71 9.29 -19.00
CA ALA A 235 -4.68 10.02 -18.27
C ALA A 235 -5.22 11.41 -17.90
N VAL A 236 -5.37 11.67 -16.60
CA VAL A 236 -5.69 13.02 -16.13
C VAL A 236 -4.52 13.94 -16.54
N PRO A 237 -4.74 14.94 -17.39
CA PRO A 237 -3.65 15.81 -17.82
C PRO A 237 -3.06 16.51 -16.59
N GLU A 238 -1.73 16.53 -16.45
CA GLU A 238 -0.99 17.26 -15.40
C GLU A 238 -1.12 18.81 -15.52
N GLY A 239 -2.20 19.31 -16.13
CA GLY A 239 -2.30 20.65 -16.72
C GLY A 239 -3.17 21.68 -16.02
N ASP A 240 -3.90 21.36 -14.94
CA ASP A 240 -4.78 22.33 -14.25
C ASP A 240 -4.25 22.86 -12.91
N THR A 241 -2.94 22.76 -12.69
CA THR A 241 -2.23 23.60 -11.72
C THR A 241 -1.35 24.64 -12.42
N CYS A 242 -1.94 25.46 -13.30
CA CYS A 242 -1.23 26.62 -13.84
C CYS A 242 -1.31 27.80 -12.87
N LEU A 243 -0.17 28.19 -12.29
CA LEU A 243 0.45 29.51 -12.45
C LEU A 243 1.85 29.51 -11.80
N ARG A 244 2.86 29.73 -12.64
CA ARG A 244 4.32 29.78 -12.43
C ARG A 244 4.76 31.02 -11.60
N PRO A 245 6.07 31.30 -11.43
CA PRO A 245 7.15 30.46 -10.89
C PRO A 245 7.78 31.16 -9.66
N ALA A 246 8.36 30.40 -8.72
CA ALA A 246 9.31 30.99 -7.79
C ALA A 246 10.47 30.02 -7.57
N SER A 247 11.61 30.37 -8.15
CA SER A 247 12.93 30.05 -7.65
C SER A 247 12.96 30.27 -6.14
N ILE A 248 13.57 29.37 -5.37
CA ILE A 248 14.50 29.68 -4.28
C ILE A 248 15.00 28.37 -3.67
N MET A 249 16.32 28.29 -3.59
CA MET A 249 17.12 27.29 -2.87
C MET A 249 16.72 27.25 -1.40
N VAL A 250 16.67 26.05 -0.79
CA VAL A 250 16.90 25.93 0.65
C VAL A 250 17.81 24.73 0.93
N THR A 251 18.81 25.07 1.71
CA THR A 251 19.95 24.33 2.26
C THR A 251 19.55 23.22 3.23
N MET A 252 20.37 22.17 3.27
CA MET A 252 20.33 21.14 4.29
C MET A 252 20.72 21.68 5.67
N SER A 253 20.05 21.20 6.71
CA SER A 253 20.60 21.17 8.06
C SER A 253 20.31 19.82 8.71
N GLU A 254 21.39 19.12 9.06
CA GLU A 254 21.44 17.91 9.86
C GLU A 254 20.82 18.12 11.25
N GLN A 255 20.16 17.09 11.79
CA GLN A 255 20.29 16.75 13.22
C GLN A 255 20.35 15.24 13.41
N ARG A 256 21.40 14.81 14.10
CA ARG A 256 21.74 13.44 14.51
C ARG A 256 21.18 13.09 15.88
N ASN A 257 21.00 11.77 16.07
CA ASN A 257 21.03 10.96 17.30
C ASN A 257 19.84 11.16 18.27
N GLN A 258 19.26 10.11 18.86
CA GLN A 258 19.90 9.01 19.59
C GLN A 258 19.11 7.69 19.51
N LEU A 259 19.83 6.59 19.22
CA LEU A 259 19.38 5.21 19.46
C LEU A 259 19.56 4.88 20.95
N HIS A 260 18.54 4.27 21.57
CA HIS A 260 18.72 3.45 22.77
C HIS A 260 18.24 2.03 22.51
N THR A 261 19.14 1.11 22.82
CA THR A 261 19.09 -0.34 22.79
C THR A 261 17.92 -0.92 23.61
N CYS A 262 17.30 -2.00 23.13
CA CYS A 262 16.63 -2.96 23.99
C CYS A 262 17.00 -4.39 23.58
N THR A 263 17.70 -5.05 24.49
CA THR A 263 18.10 -6.46 24.47
C THR A 263 17.07 -7.26 25.28
N LEU A 264 16.97 -8.56 25.00
CA LEU A 264 16.29 -9.64 25.76
C LEU A 264 14.84 -9.89 25.33
N CYS A 265 14.31 -11.11 25.30
CA CYS A 265 14.85 -12.47 25.25
C CYS A 265 13.62 -13.36 25.03
N CYS A 266 13.73 -14.37 24.17
CA CYS A 266 12.80 -15.50 24.20
C CYS A 266 13.02 -16.31 25.50
N PRO A 267 11.97 -16.69 26.25
CA PRO A 267 11.98 -17.91 27.03
C PRO A 267 11.37 -19.05 26.20
N GLY A 268 12.09 -20.16 26.11
CA GLY A 268 11.68 -21.33 25.34
C GLY A 268 10.58 -22.18 25.97
N GLN A 269 10.12 -23.15 25.19
CA GLN A 269 9.58 -24.44 25.61
C GLN A 269 10.05 -25.45 24.55
N ASN A 270 11.12 -26.23 24.78
CA ASN A 270 11.08 -27.59 25.33
C ASN A 270 9.69 -28.22 25.44
N GLN A 271 9.25 -28.89 24.37
CA GLN A 271 9.07 -30.35 24.32
C GLN A 271 8.96 -30.81 22.87
#